data_AF-I2G1E6-F1
#
_entry.id   AF-I2G1E6-F1
#
_cell.length_a   1.000
_cell.length_b   1.000
_cell.length_c   1.000
_cell.angle_alpha   90.00
_cell.angle_beta   90.00
_cell.angle_gamma   90.00
#
_symmetry.space_group_name_H-M   'P 1'
#
loop_
_entity.id
_entity.type
_entity.pdbx_description
1 polymer ?
#
loop_
_entity_poly.entity_id
_entity_poly.type
_entity_poly.pdbx_seq_one_letter_code
_entity_poly.pdbx_strand_id
1 'polypeptide(L)'
;MPMEHGDSSSSVAPPLEPSGIKEFEYYATPDFKLEPNRQPLTSEALDEQFGTHIHYMRVPVLHTEAVPETTVKDALKSYRKVWLQGPPSDNAPDEPRYAGMKLGVGDSIQYITPEVEDIHTYLRNSRRFGETYGQNAQFLMKGRPFDKPKSRRFLGYRTPTWQQVKGSNAMFDVRAAELSDLRTHLNREKHLKAYDPLTHELLGFVLDKDGKVLHSELHYIRP
;
A
#
# COMPACT_ATOMS: atom_id res chain seq x y z
N MET A 1 -38.71 44.08 39.04
CA MET A 1 -37.42 44.77 38.76
C MET A 1 -36.63 44.80 40.07
N PRO A 2 -35.31 44.52 40.14
CA PRO A 2 -34.37 44.15 39.08
C PRO A 2 -33.45 42.92 39.39
N MET A 3 -32.72 42.50 38.35
CA MET A 3 -31.41 41.81 38.27
C MET A 3 -31.25 40.36 38.74
N GLU A 4 -31.36 39.44 37.77
CA GLU A 4 -30.73 38.12 37.80
C GLU A 4 -29.24 38.23 37.44
N HIS A 5 -28.36 37.68 38.28
CA HIS A 5 -26.95 37.48 37.94
C HIS A 5 -26.82 36.17 37.16
N GLY A 6 -26.39 36.29 35.91
CA GLY A 6 -25.99 35.17 35.09
C GLY A 6 -24.55 34.77 35.41
N ASP A 7 -24.35 33.47 35.64
CA ASP A 7 -23.07 32.81 35.50
C ASP A 7 -23.26 31.66 34.49
N SER A 8 -23.07 31.97 33.21
CA SER A 8 -22.87 30.95 32.18
C SER A 8 -21.45 30.38 32.36
N SER A 9 -21.34 29.28 33.10
CA SER A 9 -20.19 28.38 33.01
C SER A 9 -20.15 27.78 31.61
N SER A 10 -19.40 28.43 30.71
CA SER A 10 -19.02 27.86 29.43
C SER A 10 -18.00 26.75 29.70
N SER A 11 -18.49 25.53 29.84
CA SER A 11 -17.67 24.34 29.93
C SER A 11 -17.02 24.13 28.56
N VAL A 12 -15.81 24.66 28.39
CA VAL A 12 -14.95 24.32 27.26
C VAL A 12 -14.60 22.85 27.42
N ALA A 13 -15.24 22.00 26.64
CA ALA A 13 -14.86 20.60 26.53
C ALA A 13 -13.38 20.51 26.17
N PRO A 14 -12.60 19.61 26.79
CA PRO A 14 -11.20 19.45 26.45
C PRO A 14 -11.06 19.06 24.97
N PRO A 15 -9.98 19.49 24.29
CA PRO A 15 -9.72 19.07 22.93
C PRO A 15 -9.57 17.54 22.89
N LEU A 16 -10.47 16.88 22.16
CA LEU A 16 -10.33 15.49 21.75
C LEU A 16 -9.21 15.45 20.71
N GLU A 17 -8.00 15.09 21.09
CA GLU A 17 -6.92 14.83 20.13
C GLU A 17 -6.01 13.69 20.66
N PRO A 18 -5.39 12.86 19.80
CA PRO A 18 -5.79 12.63 18.40
C PRO A 18 -5.42 11.27 17.77
N SER A 19 -6.06 11.01 16.61
CA SER A 19 -5.62 10.17 15.47
C SER A 19 -5.22 8.69 15.67
N GLY A 20 -4.94 8.21 16.89
CA GLY A 20 -4.38 6.88 17.12
C GLY A 20 -2.98 6.69 16.52
N ILE A 21 -2.37 7.74 15.96
CA ILE A 21 -1.03 7.76 15.36
C ILE A 21 0.00 7.75 16.49
N LYS A 22 1.12 7.06 16.26
CA LYS A 22 2.21 6.93 17.23
C LYS A 22 3.53 7.27 16.57
N GLU A 23 4.45 7.83 17.35
CA GLU A 23 5.81 8.11 16.90
C GLU A 23 6.57 6.83 16.53
N PHE A 24 7.62 6.95 15.73
CA PHE A 24 8.37 5.81 15.22
C PHE A 24 8.97 4.96 16.36
N GLU A 25 9.46 5.62 17.41
CA GLU A 25 10.10 5.03 18.59
C GLU A 25 9.11 4.21 19.42
N TYR A 26 7.83 4.58 19.43
CA TYR A 26 6.79 3.88 20.18
C TYR A 26 6.75 2.38 19.83
N TYR A 27 6.91 2.06 18.54
CA TYR A 27 6.86 0.69 18.05
C TYR A 27 8.03 -0.19 18.50
N ALA A 28 9.09 0.41 19.06
CA ALA A 28 10.20 -0.33 19.67
C ALA A 28 10.03 -0.54 21.19
N THR A 29 8.99 0.03 21.80
CA THR A 29 8.77 -0.04 23.25
C THR A 29 7.99 -1.30 23.67
N PRO A 30 8.08 -1.73 24.93
CA PRO A 30 7.24 -2.80 25.48
C PRO A 30 5.73 -2.49 25.46
N ASP A 31 5.34 -1.22 25.27
CA ASP A 31 3.94 -0.79 25.27
C ASP A 31 3.21 -1.16 23.99
N PHE A 32 3.93 -1.30 22.88
CA PHE A 32 3.36 -1.81 21.64
C PHE A 32 3.11 -3.32 21.76
N LYS A 33 1.84 -3.70 21.88
CA LYS A 33 1.42 -5.10 22.01
C LYS A 33 0.30 -5.40 21.05
N LEU A 34 0.34 -6.60 20.48
CA LEU A 34 -0.71 -7.11 19.60
C LEU A 34 -1.81 -7.77 20.42
N GLU A 35 -3.07 -7.51 20.07
CA GLU A 35 -4.18 -8.17 20.77
C GLU A 35 -4.21 -9.68 20.42
N PRO A 36 -4.30 -10.59 21.41
CA PRO A 36 -4.22 -12.04 21.18
C PRO A 36 -5.27 -12.57 20.20
N ASN A 37 -6.48 -12.01 20.22
CA ASN A 37 -7.62 -12.50 19.46
C ASN A 37 -7.88 -11.72 18.16
N ARG A 38 -6.99 -10.80 17.78
CA ARG A 38 -7.15 -10.01 16.55
C ARG A 38 -7.08 -10.93 15.33
N GLN A 39 -8.15 -10.96 14.55
CA GLN A 39 -8.21 -11.76 13.33
C GLN A 39 -7.50 -11.03 12.18
N PRO A 40 -6.90 -11.78 11.24
CA PRO A 40 -6.47 -11.23 9.96
C PRO A 40 -7.65 -10.56 9.23
N LEU A 41 -7.37 -9.48 8.51
CA LEU A 41 -8.37 -8.84 7.67
C LEU A 41 -8.79 -9.74 6.50
N THR A 42 -10.03 -9.58 6.04
CA THR A 42 -10.52 -10.20 4.81
C THR A 42 -9.78 -9.61 3.59
N SER A 43 -9.80 -10.31 2.44
CA SER A 43 -9.14 -9.79 1.24
C SER A 43 -9.69 -8.44 0.78
N GLU A 44 -10.98 -8.18 0.99
CA GLU A 44 -11.63 -6.92 0.66
C GLU A 44 -11.16 -5.80 1.58
N ALA A 45 -11.19 -6.03 2.91
CA ALA A 45 -10.67 -5.07 3.89
C ALA A 45 -9.17 -4.80 3.69
N LEU A 46 -8.40 -5.77 3.20
CA LEU A 46 -7.00 -5.55 2.83
C LEU A 46 -6.83 -4.66 1.60
N ASP A 47 -7.70 -4.77 0.59
CA ASP A 47 -7.66 -3.85 -0.55
C ASP A 47 -8.08 -2.44 -0.15
N GLU A 48 -9.10 -2.30 0.70
CA GLU A 48 -9.55 -1.01 1.22
C GLU A 48 -8.47 -0.31 2.06
N GLN A 49 -7.91 -1.02 3.04
CA GLN A 49 -6.96 -0.44 3.98
C GLN A 49 -5.54 -0.32 3.42
N PHE A 50 -5.10 -1.28 2.60
CA PHE A 50 -3.71 -1.36 2.14
C PHE A 50 -3.53 -1.25 0.62
N GLY A 51 -4.61 -1.09 -0.16
CA GLY A 51 -4.54 -1.03 -1.63
C GLY A 51 -3.66 0.11 -2.16
N THR A 52 -3.63 1.23 -1.44
CA THR A 52 -2.84 2.44 -1.75
C THR A 52 -1.53 2.54 -0.97
N HIS A 53 -1.15 1.49 -0.23
CA HIS A 53 0.13 1.44 0.46
C HIS A 53 1.17 0.75 -0.40
N ILE A 54 2.39 1.29 -0.43
CA ILE A 54 3.51 0.64 -1.12
C ILE A 54 3.92 -0.62 -0.35
N HIS A 55 4.12 -1.71 -1.07
CA HIS A 55 4.57 -2.98 -0.52
C HIS A 55 6.00 -3.28 -0.98
N TYR A 56 6.90 -3.45 -0.03
CA TYR A 56 8.27 -3.90 -0.25
C TYR A 56 8.38 -5.38 0.14
N MET A 57 8.87 -6.21 -0.78
CA MET A 57 8.89 -7.68 -0.61
C MET A 57 7.53 -8.27 -0.22
N ARG A 58 6.44 -7.80 -0.85
CA ARG A 58 5.04 -8.20 -0.58
C ARG A 58 4.51 -7.84 0.82
N VAL A 59 5.21 -6.95 1.54
CA VAL A 59 4.85 -6.49 2.88
C VAL A 59 4.61 -4.98 2.84
N PRO A 60 3.53 -4.45 3.44
CA PRO A 60 3.26 -3.02 3.42
C PRO A 60 4.36 -2.23 4.14
N VAL A 61 4.71 -1.08 3.57
CA VAL A 61 5.51 -0.04 4.20
C VAL A 61 4.56 1.04 4.69
N LEU A 62 4.55 1.28 5.99
CA LEU A 62 3.65 2.22 6.65
C LEU A 62 4.43 3.41 7.18
N HIS A 63 3.98 4.62 6.86
CA HIS A 63 4.55 5.84 7.43
C HIS A 63 3.94 6.06 8.81
N THR A 64 4.76 6.04 9.85
CA THR A 64 4.26 6.09 11.24
C THR A 64 3.54 7.39 11.55
N GLU A 65 3.85 8.48 10.86
CA GLU A 65 3.18 9.78 11.01
C GLU A 65 1.84 9.90 10.26
N ALA A 66 1.50 8.90 9.43
CA ALA A 66 0.33 8.96 8.54
C ALA A 66 -0.72 7.89 8.82
N VAL A 67 -0.42 6.89 9.66
CA VAL A 67 -1.33 5.78 9.95
C VAL A 67 -1.51 5.56 11.45
N PRO A 68 -2.72 5.17 11.90
CA PRO A 68 -2.93 4.82 13.29
C PRO A 68 -2.22 3.50 13.65
N GLU A 69 -1.97 3.32 14.95
CA GLU A 69 -1.43 2.08 15.53
C GLU A 69 -2.23 0.83 15.12
N THR A 70 -3.56 0.97 15.02
CA THR A 70 -4.46 -0.10 14.58
C THR A 70 -4.09 -0.62 13.19
N THR A 71 -3.71 0.26 12.27
CA THR A 71 -3.27 -0.13 10.92
C THR A 71 -1.98 -0.94 10.94
N VAL A 72 -1.03 -0.58 11.83
CA VAL A 72 0.20 -1.36 12.02
C VAL A 72 -0.12 -2.76 12.57
N LYS A 73 -1.05 -2.84 13.53
CA LYS A 73 -1.52 -4.11 14.10
C LYS A 73 -2.23 -4.98 13.07
N ASP A 74 -3.08 -4.39 12.23
CA ASP A 74 -3.75 -5.08 11.12
C ASP A 74 -2.76 -5.61 10.09
N ALA A 75 -1.75 -4.82 9.76
CA ALA A 75 -0.68 -5.24 8.85
C ALA A 75 0.08 -6.43 9.45
N LEU A 76 0.48 -6.35 10.73
CA LEU A 76 1.15 -7.45 11.41
C LEU A 76 0.30 -8.71 11.45
N LYS A 77 -1.00 -8.64 11.77
CA LYS A 77 -1.85 -9.84 11.76
C LYS A 77 -2.07 -10.42 10.38
N SER A 78 -2.30 -9.58 9.39
CA SER A 78 -2.70 -10.03 8.06
C SER A 78 -1.52 -10.49 7.21
N TYR A 79 -0.39 -9.79 7.30
CA TYR A 79 0.81 -10.10 6.51
C TYR A 79 1.88 -10.85 7.32
N ARG A 80 1.68 -11.03 8.64
CA ARG A 80 2.68 -11.56 9.59
C ARG A 80 3.98 -10.75 9.68
N LYS A 81 4.06 -9.63 8.98
CA LYS A 81 5.21 -8.75 8.88
C LYS A 81 4.75 -7.37 8.45
N VAL A 82 5.48 -6.33 8.85
CA VAL A 82 5.26 -4.95 8.43
C VAL A 82 6.59 -4.22 8.39
N TRP A 83 6.72 -3.26 7.47
CA TRP A 83 7.80 -2.29 7.46
C TRP A 83 7.26 -0.94 7.91
N LEU A 84 7.99 -0.26 8.78
CA LEU A 84 7.69 1.08 9.24
C LEU A 84 8.70 2.05 8.63
N GLN A 85 8.20 3.20 8.21
CA GLN A 85 9.00 4.35 7.83
C GLN A 85 8.70 5.48 8.83
N GLY A 86 9.73 5.91 9.53
CA GLY A 86 9.68 7.06 10.43
C GLY A 86 10.27 8.30 9.78
N PRO A 87 10.10 9.46 10.43
CA PRO A 87 10.80 10.67 10.02
C PRO A 87 12.32 10.48 10.14
N PRO A 88 13.11 11.32 9.46
CA PRO A 88 14.56 11.37 9.66
C PRO A 88 14.96 11.58 11.13
N SER A 89 16.19 11.24 11.47
CA SER A 89 16.75 11.52 12.81
C SER A 89 17.63 12.77 12.79
N ASP A 90 17.88 13.36 13.96
CA ASP A 90 18.79 14.50 14.10
C ASP A 90 20.20 14.23 13.52
N ASN A 91 20.67 12.98 13.57
CA ASN A 91 21.99 12.59 13.06
C ASN A 91 22.00 12.31 11.55
N ALA A 92 20.83 12.21 10.92
CA ALA A 92 20.66 11.95 9.49
C ALA A 92 19.36 12.62 9.01
N PRO A 93 19.35 13.97 8.88
CA PRO A 93 18.13 14.76 8.69
C PRO A 93 17.49 14.58 7.31
N ASP A 94 18.24 14.07 6.34
CA ASP A 94 17.78 13.84 4.96
C ASP A 94 17.34 12.39 4.70
N GLU A 95 17.52 11.50 5.67
CA GLU A 95 17.29 10.06 5.49
C GLU A 95 16.15 9.55 6.38
N PRO A 96 15.05 9.03 5.81
CA PRO A 96 14.01 8.42 6.60
C PRO A 96 14.52 7.18 7.34
N ARG A 97 13.94 6.92 8.51
CA ARG A 97 14.26 5.73 9.30
C ARG A 97 13.38 4.57 8.92
N TYR A 98 13.93 3.36 8.96
CA TYR A 98 13.20 2.14 8.67
C TYR A 98 13.33 1.12 9.78
N ALA A 99 12.21 0.49 10.12
CA ALA A 99 12.16 -0.66 11.02
C ALA A 99 11.26 -1.73 10.44
N GLY A 100 11.52 -2.99 10.77
CA GLY A 100 10.62 -4.08 10.45
C GLY A 100 10.19 -4.84 11.69
N MET A 101 8.96 -5.34 11.64
CA MET A 101 8.41 -6.22 12.67
C MET A 101 7.82 -7.45 12.00
N LYS A 102 7.96 -8.61 12.62
CA LYS A 102 7.34 -9.88 12.18
C LYS A 102 6.71 -10.61 13.35
N LEU A 103 5.63 -11.35 13.07
CA LEU A 103 4.97 -12.22 14.05
C LEU A 103 5.59 -13.61 14.04
N GLY A 104 6.25 -13.93 15.15
CA GLY A 104 6.78 -15.24 15.47
C GLY A 104 5.71 -16.24 15.92
N VAL A 105 6.19 -17.35 16.49
CA VAL A 105 5.33 -18.36 17.11
C VAL A 105 4.65 -17.74 18.35
N GLY A 106 3.37 -18.07 18.55
CA GLY A 106 2.58 -17.54 19.67
C GLY A 106 2.33 -16.02 19.60
N ASP A 107 2.39 -15.44 18.39
CA ASP A 107 2.19 -14.01 18.15
C ASP A 107 3.18 -13.08 18.87
N SER A 108 4.35 -13.61 19.21
CA SER A 108 5.49 -12.80 19.65
C SER A 108 5.97 -11.85 18.55
N ILE A 109 6.14 -10.57 18.87
CA ILE A 109 6.71 -9.59 17.95
C ILE A 109 8.23 -9.75 17.93
N GLN A 110 8.80 -9.93 16.75
CA GLN A 110 10.24 -9.97 16.53
C GLN A 110 10.63 -8.79 15.65
N TYR A 111 11.61 -8.01 16.09
CA TYR A 111 12.17 -6.91 15.32
C TYR A 111 13.15 -7.43 14.28
N ILE A 112 13.11 -6.85 13.09
CA ILE A 112 13.99 -7.17 11.98
C ILE A 112 14.51 -5.88 11.35
N THR A 113 15.81 -5.86 11.10
CA THR A 113 16.47 -4.74 10.43
C THR A 113 16.30 -4.89 8.92
N PRO A 114 15.73 -3.91 8.22
CA PRO A 114 15.76 -3.89 6.76
C PRO A 114 17.18 -3.59 6.25
N GLU A 115 17.48 -4.04 5.04
CA GLU A 115 18.54 -3.45 4.24
C GLU A 115 18.09 -2.03 3.86
N VAL A 116 18.60 -1.02 4.57
CA VAL A 116 18.09 0.36 4.51
C VAL A 116 18.17 0.93 3.10
N GLU A 117 19.31 0.73 2.41
CA GLU A 117 19.49 1.21 1.04
C GLU A 117 18.49 0.57 0.08
N ASP A 118 18.21 -0.72 0.23
CA ASP A 118 17.30 -1.45 -0.65
C ASP A 118 15.85 -0.96 -0.52
N ILE A 119 15.34 -0.82 0.72
CA ILE A 119 13.98 -0.32 0.94
C ILE A 119 13.88 1.16 0.54
N HIS A 120 14.90 1.96 0.83
CA HIS A 120 14.93 3.37 0.46
C HIS A 120 14.92 3.56 -1.06
N THR A 121 15.79 2.86 -1.78
CA THR A 121 15.84 2.89 -3.25
C THR A 121 14.54 2.34 -3.85
N TYR A 122 13.95 1.30 -3.28
CA TYR A 122 12.64 0.79 -3.74
C TYR A 122 11.53 1.85 -3.63
N LEU A 123 11.43 2.54 -2.49
CA LEU A 123 10.41 3.57 -2.27
C LEU A 123 10.62 4.78 -3.17
N ARG A 124 11.86 5.24 -3.34
CA ARG A 124 12.20 6.32 -4.30
C ARG A 124 11.82 5.95 -5.73
N ASN A 125 12.14 4.73 -6.16
CA ASN A 125 11.75 4.24 -7.48
C ASN A 125 10.23 4.11 -7.62
N SER A 126 9.53 3.71 -6.56
CA SER A 126 8.07 3.68 -6.55
C SER A 126 7.48 5.08 -6.71
N ARG A 127 8.03 6.08 -6.01
CA ARG A 127 7.58 7.47 -6.10
C ARG A 127 7.76 8.01 -7.50
N ARG A 128 8.97 7.85 -8.07
CA ARG A 128 9.26 8.25 -9.46
C ARG A 128 8.30 7.61 -10.46
N PHE A 129 8.01 6.32 -10.29
CA PHE A 129 7.05 5.63 -11.15
C PHE A 129 5.64 6.25 -11.07
N GLY A 130 5.18 6.65 -9.88
CA GLY A 130 3.91 7.35 -9.71
C GLY A 130 3.91 8.78 -10.25
N GLU A 131 5.03 9.48 -10.15
CA GLU A 131 5.22 10.81 -10.76
C GLU A 131 5.13 10.73 -12.30
N THR A 132 5.71 9.67 -12.90
CA THR A 132 5.68 9.45 -14.35
C THR A 132 4.30 8.99 -14.83
N TYR A 133 3.77 7.88 -14.29
CA TYR A 133 2.61 7.17 -14.86
C TYR A 133 1.31 7.31 -14.03
N GLY A 134 1.33 8.10 -12.95
CA GLY A 134 0.20 8.28 -12.04
C GLY A 134 0.15 7.30 -10.87
N GLN A 135 -0.59 7.67 -9.82
CA GLN A 135 -0.67 6.92 -8.57
C GLN A 135 -1.29 5.53 -8.74
N ASN A 136 -2.32 5.38 -9.56
CA ASN A 136 -2.91 4.08 -9.83
C ASN A 136 -1.90 3.12 -10.49
N ALA A 137 -1.12 3.59 -11.47
CA ALA A 137 -0.07 2.78 -12.08
C ALA A 137 0.97 2.36 -11.02
N GLN A 138 1.34 3.28 -10.13
CA GLN A 138 2.21 3.00 -8.98
C GLN A 138 1.61 1.91 -8.08
N PHE A 139 0.34 2.02 -7.68
CA PHE A 139 -0.29 1.05 -6.78
C PHE A 139 -0.59 -0.30 -7.43
N LEU A 140 -0.83 -0.35 -8.74
CA LEU A 140 -0.88 -1.62 -9.47
C LEU A 140 0.47 -2.34 -9.44
N MET A 141 1.58 -1.60 -9.62
CA MET A 141 2.92 -2.17 -9.72
C MET A 141 3.59 -2.44 -8.37
N LYS A 142 3.38 -1.55 -7.41
CA LYS A 142 4.13 -1.45 -6.16
C LYS A 142 3.24 -1.52 -4.93
N GLY A 143 1.92 -1.50 -5.09
CA GLY A 143 0.96 -1.60 -3.99
C GLY A 143 0.73 -3.04 -3.53
N ARG A 144 -0.45 -3.32 -2.98
CA ARG A 144 -0.80 -4.66 -2.45
C ARG A 144 -0.59 -5.73 -3.53
N PRO A 145 0.20 -6.78 -3.24
CA PRO A 145 0.49 -7.84 -4.21
C PRO A 145 -0.79 -8.59 -4.58
N PHE A 146 -0.84 -9.07 -5.82
CA PHE A 146 -1.92 -9.95 -6.25
C PHE A 146 -1.69 -11.38 -5.74
N ASP A 147 -2.79 -12.10 -5.58
CA ASP A 147 -2.75 -13.53 -5.29
C ASP A 147 -2.11 -14.29 -6.45
N LYS A 148 -1.35 -15.33 -6.09
CA LYS A 148 -0.77 -16.24 -7.09
C LYS A 148 -1.91 -16.87 -7.89
N PRO A 149 -1.90 -16.78 -9.23
CA PRO A 149 -2.91 -17.42 -10.04
C PRO A 149 -2.99 -18.93 -9.71
N LYS A 150 -4.19 -19.43 -9.40
CA LYS A 150 -4.40 -20.86 -9.18
C LYS A 150 -4.13 -21.59 -10.49
N SER A 151 -3.06 -22.37 -10.57
CA SER A 151 -2.85 -23.25 -11.73
C SER A 151 -3.93 -24.33 -11.73
N ARG A 152 -4.70 -24.46 -12.80
CA ARG A 152 -5.58 -25.62 -12.98
C ARG A 152 -4.67 -26.84 -13.11
N ARG A 153 -5.00 -27.95 -12.42
CA ARG A 153 -4.12 -29.12 -12.14
C ARG A 153 -3.38 -29.78 -13.33
N PHE A 154 -3.56 -29.33 -14.57
CA PHE A 154 -2.90 -29.89 -15.75
C PHE A 154 -2.49 -28.85 -16.81
N LEU A 155 -2.75 -27.56 -16.57
CA LEU A 155 -2.37 -26.47 -17.46
C LEU A 155 -1.64 -25.41 -16.62
N GLY A 156 -0.32 -25.35 -16.80
CA GLY A 156 0.50 -24.33 -16.15
C GLY A 156 -0.02 -22.93 -16.47
N TYR A 157 0.12 -22.01 -15.51
CA TYR A 157 -0.22 -20.61 -15.77
C TYR A 157 0.65 -20.06 -16.89
N ARG A 158 0.03 -19.37 -17.85
CA ARG A 158 0.73 -18.67 -18.94
C ARG A 158 0.52 -17.17 -18.79
N THR A 159 1.60 -16.45 -18.54
CA THR A 159 1.61 -14.99 -18.50
C THR A 159 1.12 -14.43 -19.84
N PRO A 160 0.14 -13.50 -19.85
CA PRO A 160 -0.29 -12.84 -21.08
C PRO A 160 0.85 -12.14 -21.82
N THR A 161 0.76 -12.12 -23.14
CA THR A 161 1.71 -11.44 -24.02
C THR A 161 1.32 -9.99 -24.24
N TRP A 162 2.28 -9.12 -24.55
CA TRP A 162 2.00 -7.71 -24.87
C TRP A 162 1.08 -7.54 -26.09
N GLN A 163 1.09 -8.49 -27.03
CA GLN A 163 0.16 -8.48 -28.16
C GLN A 163 -1.29 -8.70 -27.72
N GLN A 164 -1.53 -9.57 -26.72
CA GLN A 164 -2.86 -9.74 -26.11
C GLN A 164 -3.30 -8.46 -25.40
N VAL A 165 -2.39 -7.79 -24.68
CA VAL A 165 -2.71 -6.52 -24.01
C VAL A 165 -3.09 -5.44 -25.02
N LYS A 166 -2.30 -5.27 -26.09
CA LYS A 166 -2.60 -4.30 -27.17
C LYS A 166 -3.96 -4.57 -27.81
N GLY A 167 -4.25 -5.85 -28.10
CA GLY A 167 -5.50 -6.31 -28.70
C GLY A 167 -6.70 -6.34 -27.77
N SER A 168 -6.56 -5.99 -26.48
CA SER A 168 -7.69 -5.94 -25.55
C SER A 168 -8.70 -4.86 -25.95
N ASN A 169 -10.00 -5.16 -25.88
CA ASN A 169 -11.04 -4.18 -26.19
C ASN A 169 -11.29 -3.21 -25.03
N ALA A 170 -10.98 -3.62 -23.79
CA ALA A 170 -11.10 -2.77 -22.62
C ALA A 170 -9.91 -1.82 -22.56
N MET A 171 -10.19 -0.53 -22.33
CA MET A 171 -9.18 0.50 -22.11
C MET A 171 -9.64 1.39 -20.97
N PHE A 172 -8.78 1.58 -19.98
CA PHE A 172 -9.06 2.37 -18.80
C PHE A 172 -8.28 3.68 -18.83
N ASP A 173 -8.84 4.76 -18.29
CA ASP A 173 -8.05 5.92 -17.92
C ASP A 173 -7.26 5.57 -16.66
N VAL A 174 -5.93 5.51 -16.75
CA VAL A 174 -5.11 5.08 -15.62
C VAL A 174 -5.20 6.05 -14.44
N ARG A 175 -5.47 7.34 -14.67
CA ARG A 175 -5.49 8.37 -13.61
C ARG A 175 -6.87 8.56 -13.01
N ALA A 176 -7.93 8.39 -13.80
CA ALA A 176 -9.30 8.65 -13.36
C ALA A 176 -10.08 7.41 -12.92
N ALA A 177 -9.70 6.21 -13.37
CA ALA A 177 -10.41 4.99 -12.96
C ALA A 177 -10.20 4.68 -11.47
N GLU A 178 -11.20 4.07 -10.83
CA GLU A 178 -11.07 3.56 -9.47
C GLU A 178 -10.01 2.45 -9.41
N LEU A 179 -9.09 2.52 -8.44
CA LEU A 179 -8.02 1.54 -8.31
C LEU A 179 -8.57 0.12 -8.12
N SER A 180 -9.70 -0.02 -7.43
CA SER A 180 -10.40 -1.30 -7.21
C SER A 180 -10.86 -1.92 -8.53
N ASP A 181 -11.36 -1.13 -9.48
CA ASP A 181 -11.78 -1.59 -10.81
C ASP A 181 -10.58 -2.07 -11.62
N LEU A 182 -9.48 -1.30 -11.61
CA LEU A 182 -8.24 -1.67 -12.29
C LEU A 182 -7.68 -2.99 -11.74
N ARG A 183 -7.63 -3.13 -10.41
CA ARG A 183 -7.17 -4.35 -9.74
C ARG A 183 -8.07 -5.53 -10.03
N THR A 184 -9.39 -5.34 -9.99
CA THR A 184 -10.38 -6.38 -10.30
C THR A 184 -10.24 -6.87 -11.74
N HIS A 185 -10.11 -5.94 -12.69
CA HIS A 185 -9.90 -6.28 -14.09
C HIS A 185 -8.59 -7.02 -14.30
N LEU A 186 -7.47 -6.50 -13.77
CA LEU A 186 -6.16 -7.13 -13.89
C LEU A 186 -6.13 -8.52 -13.24
N ASN A 187 -6.83 -8.71 -12.12
CA ASN A 187 -6.94 -10.03 -11.50
C ASN A 187 -7.80 -10.99 -12.34
N ARG A 188 -8.86 -10.53 -12.99
CA ARG A 188 -9.73 -11.38 -13.82
C ARG A 188 -9.08 -11.75 -15.15
N GLU A 189 -8.62 -10.75 -15.90
CA GLU A 189 -8.11 -10.91 -17.27
C GLU A 189 -6.61 -11.20 -17.32
N LYS A 190 -5.91 -11.05 -16.18
CA LYS A 190 -4.44 -11.18 -16.06
C LYS A 190 -3.63 -10.17 -16.85
N HIS A 191 -4.31 -9.23 -17.50
CA HIS A 191 -3.73 -8.08 -18.17
C HIS A 191 -4.67 -6.89 -18.10
N LEU A 192 -4.14 -5.69 -18.35
CA LEU A 192 -4.87 -4.44 -18.37
C LEU A 192 -4.22 -3.53 -19.42
N LYS A 193 -5.04 -2.95 -20.29
CA LYS A 193 -4.64 -1.85 -21.17
C LYS A 193 -5.20 -0.56 -20.59
N ALA A 194 -4.35 0.43 -20.39
CA ALA A 194 -4.75 1.73 -19.88
C ALA A 194 -4.14 2.85 -20.72
N TYR A 195 -4.75 4.01 -20.67
CA TYR A 195 -4.28 5.23 -21.32
C TYR A 195 -4.06 6.30 -20.25
N ASP A 196 -2.94 7.01 -20.36
CA ASP A 196 -2.66 8.17 -19.52
C ASP A 196 -3.04 9.45 -20.28
N PRO A 197 -4.07 10.20 -19.85
CA PRO A 197 -4.51 11.40 -20.54
C PRO A 197 -3.52 12.57 -20.43
N LEU A 198 -2.59 12.55 -19.46
CA LEU A 198 -1.62 13.61 -19.24
C LEU A 198 -0.37 13.42 -20.12
N THR A 199 0.15 12.20 -20.21
CA THR A 199 1.34 11.90 -21.02
C THR A 199 0.99 11.48 -22.45
N HIS A 200 -0.29 11.25 -22.73
CA HIS A 200 -0.78 10.67 -23.99
C HIS A 200 -0.20 9.28 -24.30
N GLU A 201 0.21 8.55 -23.26
CA GLU A 201 0.81 7.23 -23.40
C GLU A 201 -0.21 6.11 -23.25
N LEU A 202 -0.03 5.06 -24.04
CA LEU A 202 -0.75 3.81 -23.88
C LEU A 202 0.08 2.87 -23.00
N LEU A 203 -0.47 2.46 -21.87
CA LEU A 203 0.18 1.62 -20.87
C LEU A 203 -0.39 0.21 -20.89
N GLY A 204 0.50 -0.76 -20.71
CA GLY A 204 0.16 -2.17 -20.58
C GLY A 204 0.61 -2.71 -19.24
N PHE A 205 -0.29 -3.42 -18.56
CA PHE A 205 0.03 -4.14 -17.33
C PHE A 205 -0.29 -5.62 -17.52
N VAL A 206 0.60 -6.48 -17.04
CA VAL A 206 0.44 -7.94 -17.10
C VAL A 206 0.73 -8.53 -15.74
N LEU A 207 -0.14 -9.42 -15.28
CA LEU A 207 0.11 -10.20 -14.08
C LEU A 207 0.95 -11.43 -14.45
N ASP A 208 2.02 -11.71 -13.71
CA ASP A 208 2.82 -12.93 -13.90
C ASP A 208 2.37 -14.09 -13.00
N LYS A 209 3.05 -15.23 -13.12
CA LYS A 209 2.77 -16.46 -12.37
C LYS A 209 2.95 -16.32 -10.85
N ASP A 210 3.72 -15.34 -10.40
CA ASP A 210 4.01 -15.09 -8.99
C ASP A 210 3.12 -13.97 -8.41
N GLY A 211 2.21 -13.44 -9.23
CA GLY A 211 1.32 -12.34 -8.84
C GLY A 211 2.04 -10.98 -8.85
N LYS A 212 3.18 -10.86 -9.54
CA LYS A 212 3.86 -9.59 -9.78
C LYS A 212 3.32 -8.96 -11.06
N VAL A 213 3.14 -7.65 -11.03
CA VAL A 213 2.74 -6.89 -12.22
C VAL A 213 3.98 -6.48 -13.00
N LEU A 214 3.93 -6.71 -14.30
CA LEU A 214 4.85 -6.22 -15.31
C LEU A 214 4.21 -5.02 -16.02
N HIS A 215 5.02 -4.04 -16.38
CA HIS A 215 4.59 -2.82 -17.04
C HIS A 215 5.34 -2.63 -18.36
N SER A 216 4.66 -2.11 -19.38
CA SER A 216 5.27 -1.64 -20.63
C SER A 216 4.47 -0.47 -21.20
N GLU A 217 5.17 0.52 -21.75
CA GLU A 217 4.58 1.45 -22.70
C GLU A 217 4.27 0.69 -24.00
N LEU A 218 3.06 0.85 -24.50
CA LEU A 218 2.55 0.19 -25.69
C LEU A 218 2.63 1.18 -26.85
N HIS A 219 3.83 1.40 -27.39
CA HIS A 219 3.96 2.27 -28.58
C HIS A 219 3.03 1.76 -29.69
N TYR A 220 2.30 2.70 -30.29
CA TYR A 220 1.65 2.47 -31.58
C TYR A 220 2.77 2.26 -32.61
N ILE A 221 2.81 1.08 -33.22
CA ILE A 221 3.47 0.97 -34.52
C ILE A 221 2.54 1.74 -35.45
N ARG A 222 2.92 2.96 -35.85
CA ARG A 222 2.24 3.62 -36.98
C ARG A 222 2.38 2.65 -38.17
N PRO A 223 1.27 2.20 -38.77
CA PRO A 223 1.34 1.44 -40.02
C PRO A 223 2.04 2.24 -41.12
#